data_AF-A0A9D4KY57-F1
#
_entry.id   AF-A0A9D4KY57-F1
#
_cell.length_a   1.000
_cell.length_b   1.000
_cell.length_c   1.000
_cell.angle_alpha   90.00
_cell.angle_beta   90.00
_cell.angle_gamma   90.00
#
_symmetry.space_group_name_H-M   'P 1'
#
loop_
_entity.id
_entity.type
_entity.pdbx_description
1 polymer ?
#
loop_
_entity_poly.entity_id
_entity_poly.type
_entity_poly.pdbx_seq_one_letter_code
_entity_poly.pdbx_strand_id
1 'polypeptide(L)' 'MQNALVDHDDRRGDMVPGEWRRGRNLEDTRNVNTRGHNTAIKQGKIVRNTLKHWVNSLAGYVP' A
#
# COMPACT_ATOMS: atom_id res chain seq x y z
N MET A 1 15.49 28.49 -3.67
CA MET A 1 14.34 27.57 -3.81
C MET A 1 14.46 26.54 -2.71
N GLN A 2 13.79 26.78 -1.58
CA GLN A 2 13.85 25.90 -0.40
C GLN A 2 12.64 24.96 -0.45
N ASN A 3 12.84 23.72 -0.01
CA ASN A 3 11.97 22.55 -0.18
C ASN A 3 10.51 22.75 0.28
N ALA A 4 9.70 23.47 -0.50
CA ALA A 4 8.29 23.72 -0.20
C ALA A 4 7.47 22.43 -0.08
N LEU A 5 7.99 21.31 -0.61
CA LEU A 5 7.36 19.99 -0.59
C LEU A 5 7.64 19.17 0.68
N VAL A 6 8.34 19.71 1.67
CA VAL A 6 8.70 18.97 2.89
C VAL A 6 8.11 19.67 4.12
N ASP A 7 7.68 18.89 5.10
CA ASP A 7 7.27 19.39 6.41
C ASP A 7 8.48 20.07 7.07
N HIS A 8 8.29 21.25 7.67
CA HIS A 8 9.38 22.03 8.26
C HIS A 8 8.91 22.74 9.52
N ASP A 9 9.84 23.02 10.42
CA ASP A 9 9.54 23.77 11.64
C ASP A 9 9.45 25.27 11.34
N ASP A 10 8.47 25.94 11.96
CA ASP A 10 8.41 27.40 11.95
C ASP A 10 9.36 28.01 13.01
N ARG A 11 9.37 29.34 13.08
CA ARG A 11 10.23 30.08 14.02
C ARG A 11 9.84 29.89 15.49
N ARG A 12 8.69 29.29 15.76
CA ARG A 12 8.18 28.96 17.10
C ARG A 12 8.43 27.48 17.45
N GLY A 13 8.95 26.69 16.51
CA GLY A 13 9.16 25.26 16.65
C GLY A 13 7.89 24.44 16.39
N ASP A 14 6.85 25.06 15.81
CA ASP A 14 5.64 24.36 15.40
C ASP A 14 5.86 23.72 14.03
N MET A 15 5.44 22.47 13.89
CA MET A 15 5.55 21.71 12.64
C MET A 15 4.58 22.28 11.60
N VAL A 16 5.11 22.86 10.52
CA VAL A 16 4.35 23.36 9.38
C VAL A 16 4.37 22.31 8.27
N PRO A 17 3.20 21.78 7.88
CA PRO A 17 3.13 20.82 6.78
C PRO A 17 3.55 21.43 5.44
N GLY A 18 4.33 20.68 4.67
CA GLY A 18 4.75 21.06 3.33
C GLY A 18 3.61 21.01 2.30
N GLU A 19 3.82 21.68 1.18
CA GLU A 19 2.89 21.80 0.05
C GLU A 19 2.51 20.46 -0.59
N TRP A 20 3.26 19.37 -0.31
CA TRP A 20 2.90 18.01 -0.74
C TRP A 20 1.52 17.57 -0.23
N ARG A 21 1.05 18.15 0.88
CA ARG A 21 -0.31 17.92 1.40
C ARG A 21 -1.39 18.72 0.69
N ARG A 22 -1.03 19.77 -0.06
CA ARG A 22 -1.99 20.57 -0.87
C ARG A 22 -2.29 19.91 -2.21
N GLY A 23 -1.46 18.95 -2.64
CA GLY A 23 -1.66 18.15 -3.85
C GLY A 23 -2.65 16.99 -3.65
N ARG A 24 -3.34 16.62 -4.72
CA ARG A 24 -4.36 15.55 -4.85
C ARG A 24 -3.92 14.12 -4.46
N ASN A 25 -2.93 13.91 -3.59
CA ASN A 25 -2.61 12.58 -3.04
C ASN A 25 -3.79 11.95 -2.28
N LEU A 26 -4.77 12.77 -1.86
CA LEU A 26 -6.01 12.25 -1.29
C LEU A 26 -6.93 11.56 -2.31
N GLU A 27 -6.73 11.77 -3.63
CA GLU A 27 -7.48 11.05 -4.66
C GLU A 27 -7.09 9.57 -4.75
N ASP A 28 -5.83 9.24 -4.44
CA ASP A 28 -5.35 7.85 -4.39
C ASP A 28 -5.83 7.11 -3.13
N THR A 29 -6.12 7.87 -2.06
CA THR A 29 -6.81 7.38 -0.86
C THR A 29 -8.31 7.61 -0.87
N ARG A 30 -8.92 8.11 -1.96
CA ARG A 30 -10.38 8.04 -2.07
C ARG A 30 -10.69 6.57 -1.98
N ASN A 31 -11.38 6.18 -0.90
CA ASN A 31 -11.95 4.85 -0.74
C ASN A 31 -12.55 4.49 -2.09
N VAL A 32 -11.83 3.66 -2.86
CA VAL A 32 -12.35 3.15 -4.10
C VAL A 32 -13.64 2.52 -3.65
N ASN A 33 -14.73 3.09 -4.13
CA ASN A 33 -16.09 2.72 -3.79
C ASN A 33 -16.38 1.37 -4.48
N THR A 34 -15.48 0.39 -4.33
CA THR A 34 -15.71 -0.99 -4.68
C THR A 34 -16.71 -1.49 -3.65
N ARG A 35 -17.99 -1.31 -3.97
CA ARG A 35 -19.12 -2.07 -3.40
C ARG A 35 -19.00 -3.58 -3.73
N GLY A 36 -17.79 -4.11 -3.73
CA GLY A 36 -17.44 -5.48 -4.09
C GLY A 36 -16.35 -5.98 -3.15
N HIS A 37 -16.42 -7.25 -2.78
CA HIS A 37 -15.36 -7.90 -2.02
C HIS A 37 -14.02 -7.75 -2.76
N ASN A 38 -12.94 -7.46 -2.03
CA ASN A 38 -11.60 -7.38 -2.62
C ASN A 38 -11.21 -8.74 -3.21
N THR A 39 -11.46 -8.92 -4.51
CA THR A 39 -11.24 -10.15 -5.25
C THR A 39 -9.75 -10.44 -5.42
N ALA A 40 -8.91 -9.40 -5.51
CA ALA A 40 -7.46 -9.54 -5.59
C ALA A 40 -6.88 -10.24 -4.35
N ILE A 41 -7.37 -9.90 -3.14
CA ILE A 41 -6.98 -10.58 -1.90
C ILE A 41 -7.43 -12.04 -1.90
N LYS A 42 -8.66 -12.32 -2.35
CA LYS A 42 -9.21 -13.70 -2.40
C LYS A 42 -8.42 -14.58 -3.36
N GLN A 43 -8.15 -14.08 -4.57
CA GLN A 43 -7.37 -14.80 -5.57
C GLN A 43 -5.92 -15.00 -5.12
N GLY A 44 -5.30 -13.98 -4.51
CA GLY A 44 -3.97 -14.12 -3.91
C GLY A 44 -3.90 -15.20 -2.83
N LYS A 45 -4.93 -15.31 -1.98
CA LYS A 45 -5.04 -16.39 -0.98
C LYS A 45 -5.14 -17.77 -1.61
N ILE A 46 -5.91 -17.92 -2.69
CA ILE A 46 -6.06 -19.18 -3.42
C ILE A 46 -4.72 -19.60 -4.01
N VAL A 47 -4.06 -18.72 -4.78
CA VAL A 47 -2.75 -19.00 -5.41
C VAL A 47 -1.72 -19.41 -4.35
N ARG A 48 -1.63 -18.68 -3.24
CA ARG A 48 -0.71 -19.00 -2.15
C ARG A 48 -0.98 -20.38 -1.53
N ASN A 49 -2.26 -20.73 -1.32
CA ASN A 49 -2.61 -22.03 -0.77
C ASN A 49 -2.28 -23.17 -1.75
N THR A 50 -2.55 -22.98 -3.05
CA THR A 50 -2.19 -23.95 -4.09
C THR A 50 -0.68 -24.17 -4.13
N LEU A 51 0.13 -23.11 -4.11
CA LEU A 51 1.59 -23.22 -4.08
C LEU A 51 2.08 -23.96 -2.83
N LYS A 52 1.51 -23.65 -1.66
CA LYS A 52 1.84 -24.36 -0.42
C LYS A 52 1.54 -25.86 -0.50
N HIS A 53 0.39 -26.24 -1.05
CA HIS A 53 0.05 -27.64 -1.22
C HIS A 53 0.98 -28.34 -2.21
N TRP A 54 1.36 -27.66 -3.30
CA TRP A 54 2.28 -28.20 -4.28
C TRP A 54 3.68 -28.44 -3.69
N VAL A 55 4.27 -27.44 -3.04
CA VAL A 55 5.61 -27.55 -2.41
C VAL A 55 5.66 -28.65 -1.35
N ASN A 56 4.58 -28.83 -0.58
CA ASN A 56 4.52 -29.88 0.46
C ASN A 56 4.00 -31.23 -0.07
N SER A 57 3.77 -31.37 -1.37
CA SER A 57 3.40 -32.65 -1.97
C SER A 57 4.64 -33.47 -2.31
N LEU A 58 4.47 -34.79 -2.44
CA LEU A 58 5.52 -35.69 -2.95
C LEU A 58 6.04 -35.29 -4.33
N ALA A 59 5.23 -34.59 -5.15
CA ALA A 59 5.62 -34.08 -6.46
C ALA A 59 6.40 -32.75 -6.40
N GLY A 60 6.31 -32.01 -5.28
CA GLY A 60 7.09 -30.79 -5.03
C GLY A 60 8.36 -31.05 -4.22
N TYR A 61 8.59 -32.28 -3.77
CA TYR A 61 9.82 -32.69 -3.10
C TYR A 61 10.97 -32.70 -4.12
N VAL A 62 11.84 -31.70 -4.02
CA VAL A 62 13.15 -31.69 -4.68
C VAL A 62 14.15 -32.28 -3.68
N PRO A 63 14.83 -33.40 -4.01
CA PRO A 63 15.77 -34.07 -3.10
C PRO A 63 16.92 -33.19 -2.60
#